data_AF-A0AAP8N6Y7-F1
#
_entry.id   AF-A0AAP8N6Y7-F1
#
_cell.length_a   1.000
_cell.length_b   1.000
_cell.length_c   1.000
_cell.angle_alpha   90.00
_cell.angle_beta   90.00
_cell.angle_gamma   90.00
#
_symmetry.space_group_name_H-M   'P 1'
#
loop_
_entity.id
_entity.type
_entity.pdbx_description
1 polymer ?
#
loop_
_entity_poly.entity_id
_entity_poly.type
_entity_poly.pdbx_seq_one_letter_code
_entity_poly.pdbx_strand_id
1 'polypeptide(L)'
;ISVNEEVAHGIPSDRVLQEGDLVNIDVSAALDGFYADTGISFVIGKGDLLKEKLCKAAEDAFWAAMKKTKAGSKQNQIGRAVFNEASKNG
;
A
#
# COMPACT_ATOMS: atom_id res chain seq x y z
N ILE A 1 10.08 6.67 2.26
CA ILE A 1 8.92 7.19 3.02
C ILE A 1 8.17 8.09 2.08
N SER A 2 7.01 7.67 1.62
CA SER A 2 6.20 8.43 0.65
C SER A 2 5.06 9.11 1.40
N VAL A 3 4.91 10.42 1.27
CA VAL A 3 3.93 11.22 2.02
C VAL A 3 2.88 11.80 1.07
N ASN A 4 1.60 11.64 1.44
CA ASN A 4 0.41 12.15 0.75
C ASN A 4 0.34 11.76 -0.74
N GLU A 5 0.63 12.68 -1.67
CA GLU A 5 0.54 12.48 -3.11
C GLU A 5 1.68 11.61 -3.70
N GLU A 6 2.73 11.37 -2.92
CA GLU A 6 3.87 10.56 -3.33
C GLU A 6 3.46 9.07 -3.41
N VAL A 7 3.39 8.54 -4.63
CA VAL A 7 2.89 7.17 -4.88
C VAL A 7 3.82 6.09 -4.34
N ALA A 8 5.13 6.24 -4.54
CA ALA A 8 6.16 5.29 -4.10
C ALA A 8 7.54 5.96 -4.10
N HIS A 9 8.54 5.30 -3.50
CA HIS A 9 9.94 5.70 -3.52
C HIS A 9 10.22 7.12 -2.99
N GLY A 10 9.39 7.64 -2.08
CA GLY A 10 9.65 8.92 -1.42
C GLY A 10 10.99 8.88 -0.67
N ILE A 11 11.83 9.91 -0.89
CA ILE A 11 13.16 10.04 -0.29
C ILE A 11 13.01 10.68 1.10
N PRO A 12 13.46 10.03 2.19
CA PRO A 12 13.45 10.64 3.51
C PRO A 12 14.17 11.99 3.51
N SER A 13 13.61 12.97 4.22
CA SER A 13 14.12 14.34 4.30
C SER A 13 13.86 14.92 5.69
N ASP A 14 14.23 16.19 5.90
CA ASP A 14 13.97 16.92 7.15
C ASP A 14 12.48 17.31 7.33
N ARG A 15 11.56 16.81 6.48
CA ARG A 15 10.11 17.06 6.60
C ARG A 15 9.59 16.50 7.93
N VAL A 16 8.98 17.37 8.74
CA VAL A 16 8.24 16.97 9.94
C VAL A 16 6.83 16.55 9.53
N LEU A 17 6.49 15.27 9.78
CA LEU A 17 5.15 14.73 9.54
C LEU A 17 4.12 15.42 10.44
N GLN A 18 2.93 15.65 9.90
CA GLN A 18 1.83 16.30 10.58
C GLN A 18 0.68 15.32 10.81
N GLU A 19 -0.15 15.59 11.82
CA GLU A 19 -1.42 14.87 12.00
C GLU A 19 -2.28 15.03 10.74
N GLY A 20 -2.85 13.91 10.27
CA GLY A 20 -3.59 13.82 9.01
C GLY A 20 -2.74 13.48 7.78
N ASP A 21 -1.41 13.42 7.86
CA ASP A 21 -0.58 12.95 6.74
C ASP A 21 -0.83 11.46 6.47
N LEU A 22 -1.02 11.09 5.20
CA LEU A 22 -0.94 9.69 4.77
C LEU A 22 0.52 9.38 4.49
N VAL A 23 1.04 8.33 5.11
CA VAL A 23 2.44 7.93 5.00
C VAL A 23 2.53 6.47 4.59
N ASN A 24 3.29 6.20 3.53
CA ASN A 24 3.72 4.87 3.17
C ASN A 24 5.16 4.64 3.66
N ILE A 25 5.34 3.54 4.38
CA ILE A 25 6.66 3.00 4.72
C ILE A 25 6.83 1.71 3.96
N ASP A 26 7.90 1.65 3.18
CA ASP A 26 8.32 0.50 2.38
C ASP A 26 9.71 0.06 2.89
N VAL A 27 9.83 -1.23 3.21
CA VAL A 27 11.01 -1.81 3.85
C VAL A 27 11.38 -3.10 3.15
N SER A 28 12.64 -3.16 2.73
CA SER A 28 13.27 -4.40 2.30
C SER A 28 14.34 -4.82 3.30
N ALA A 29 14.50 -6.13 3.50
CA ALA A 29 15.54 -6.72 4.32
C ALA A 29 16.33 -7.76 3.51
N ALA A 30 17.63 -7.85 3.76
CA ALA A 30 18.51 -8.83 3.13
C ALA A 30 19.17 -9.71 4.20
N LEU A 31 19.06 -11.03 4.06
CA LEU A 31 19.65 -12.01 4.95
C LEU A 31 19.99 -13.29 4.18
N ASP A 32 21.20 -13.82 4.35
CA ASP A 32 21.65 -15.10 3.78
C ASP A 32 21.39 -15.27 2.27
N GLY A 33 21.49 -14.17 1.50
CA GLY A 33 21.26 -14.16 0.06
C GLY A 33 19.79 -14.04 -0.37
N PHE A 34 18.86 -13.90 0.57
CA PHE A 34 17.44 -13.66 0.30
C PHE A 34 17.06 -12.21 0.56
N TYR A 35 16.04 -11.75 -0.16
CA TYR A 35 15.43 -10.44 0.02
C TYR A 35 13.96 -10.62 0.38
N ALA A 36 13.53 -9.93 1.44
CA ALA A 36 12.12 -9.77 1.80
C ALA A 36 11.73 -8.31 1.58
N ASP A 37 10.49 -8.08 1.19
CA ASP A 37 9.99 -6.76 0.83
C ASP A 37 8.54 -6.60 1.30
N THR A 38 8.25 -5.49 1.96
CA THR A 38 6.90 -5.19 2.47
C THR A 38 6.73 -3.69 2.68
N GLY A 39 5.51 -3.21 2.45
CA GLY A 39 5.14 -1.84 2.74
C GLY A 39 3.71 -1.71 3.25
N ILE A 40 3.42 -0.59 3.92
CA ILE A 40 2.09 -0.27 4.42
C ILE A 40 1.86 1.24 4.40
N SER A 41 0.63 1.65 4.08
CA SER A 41 0.17 3.03 4.18
C SER A 41 -0.75 3.21 5.38
N PHE A 42 -0.58 4.32 6.10
CA PHE A 42 -1.40 4.67 7.25
C PHE A 42 -1.49 6.19 7.40
N VAL A 43 -2.49 6.65 8.16
CA VAL A 43 -2.67 8.07 8.47
C VAL A 43 -2.03 8.37 9.83
N ILE A 44 -1.26 9.44 9.91
CA ILE A 44 -0.67 9.93 11.16
C ILE A 44 -1.75 10.57 12.02
N GLY A 45 -1.85 10.16 13.29
CA GLY A 45 -2.88 10.68 14.21
C GLY A 45 -4.28 10.17 13.87
N LYS A 46 -5.30 11.00 14.05
CA LYS A 46 -6.71 10.64 13.77
C LYS A 46 -7.40 11.71 12.93
N GLY A 47 -8.45 11.32 12.19
CA GLY A 47 -9.49 12.27 11.77
C GLY A 47 -9.52 12.64 10.29
N ASP A 48 -8.67 12.05 9.45
CA ASP A 48 -8.84 12.12 7.99
C ASP A 48 -9.54 10.85 7.48
N LEU A 49 -10.88 10.84 7.60
CA LEU A 49 -11.72 9.71 7.21
C LEU A 49 -11.56 9.35 5.72
N LEU A 50 -11.22 10.32 4.86
CA LEU A 50 -11.04 10.07 3.45
C LEU A 50 -9.74 9.30 3.20
N LYS A 51 -8.63 9.74 3.81
CA LYS A 51 -7.34 9.04 3.72
C LYS A 51 -7.38 7.68 4.43
N GLU A 52 -8.07 7.57 5.55
CA GLU A 52 -8.31 6.28 6.22
C GLU A 52 -9.08 5.31 5.31
N LYS A 53 -10.14 5.78 4.65
CA LYS A 53 -10.88 5.00 3.65
C LYS A 53 -10.00 4.61 2.46
N LEU A 54 -9.12 5.50 1.99
CA LEU A 54 -8.16 5.21 0.93
C LEU A 54 -7.19 4.09 1.33
N CYS A 55 -6.59 4.16 2.52
CA CYS A 55 -5.73 3.10 3.05
C CYS A 55 -6.48 1.77 3.14
N LYS A 56 -7.71 1.78 3.64
CA LYS A 56 -8.55 0.58 3.72
C LYS A 56 -8.84 -0.03 2.35
N ALA A 57 -9.17 0.80 1.36
CA ALA A 57 -9.42 0.36 -0.01
C ALA A 57 -8.17 -0.28 -0.65
N ALA A 58 -6.99 0.30 -0.42
CA ALA A 58 -5.72 -0.27 -0.88
C ALA A 58 -5.45 -1.65 -0.22
N GLU A 59 -5.70 -1.77 1.09
CA GLU A 59 -5.57 -3.03 1.82
C GLU A 59 -6.56 -4.11 1.31
N ASP A 60 -7.82 -3.75 1.09
CA ASP A 60 -8.81 -4.67 0.53
C ASP A 60 -8.43 -5.16 -0.87
N ALA A 61 -7.92 -4.25 -1.71
CA ALA A 61 -7.42 -4.60 -3.03
C ALA A 61 -6.21 -5.56 -2.97
N PHE A 62 -5.28 -5.34 -2.03
CA PHE A 62 -4.17 -6.27 -1.76
C PHE A 62 -4.69 -7.66 -1.40
N TRP A 63 -5.61 -7.77 -0.44
CA TRP A 63 -6.16 -9.06 -0.03
C TRP A 63 -7.00 -9.73 -1.13
N ALA A 64 -7.71 -8.96 -1.96
CA ALA A 64 -8.42 -9.48 -3.12
C ALA A 64 -7.46 -10.09 -4.15
N ALA A 65 -6.30 -9.45 -4.37
CA ALA A 65 -5.25 -9.93 -5.24
C ALA A 65 -4.61 -11.22 -4.70
N MET A 66 -4.29 -11.26 -3.41
CA MET A 66 -3.72 -12.44 -2.73
C MET A 66 -4.59 -13.68 -2.88
N LYS A 67 -5.92 -13.54 -2.85
CA LYS A 67 -6.87 -14.65 -3.10
C LYS A 67 -6.77 -15.23 -4.53
N LYS A 68 -6.14 -14.52 -5.47
CA LYS A 68 -5.87 -14.99 -6.85
C LYS A 68 -4.47 -15.56 -7.03
N THR A 69 -3.56 -15.31 -6.09
CA THR A 69 -2.16 -15.73 -6.14
C THR A 69 -2.03 -17.19 -5.69
N LYS A 70 -2.30 -18.13 -6.60
CA LYS A 70 -2.17 -19.58 -6.38
C LYS A 70 -1.56 -20.26 -7.60
N ALA A 71 -0.89 -21.40 -7.39
CA ALA A 71 -0.29 -22.19 -8.46
C ALA A 71 -1.28 -22.46 -9.61
N GLY A 72 -0.82 -22.27 -10.85
CA GLY A 72 -1.62 -22.47 -12.06
C GLY A 72 -2.58 -21.32 -12.43
N SER A 73 -2.66 -20.23 -11.66
CA SER A 73 -3.50 -19.08 -12.01
C SER A 73 -2.84 -18.18 -13.03
N LYS A 74 -3.64 -17.57 -13.92
CA LYS A 74 -3.14 -16.55 -14.86
C LYS A 74 -2.76 -15.29 -14.09
N GLN A 75 -1.53 -14.80 -14.29
CA GLN A 75 -0.99 -13.62 -13.59
C GLN A 75 -1.86 -12.37 -13.73
N ASN A 76 -2.50 -12.17 -14.90
CA ASN A 76 -3.40 -11.04 -15.13
C ASN A 76 -4.63 -10.99 -14.20
N GLN A 77 -4.96 -12.09 -13.53
CA GLN A 77 -6.05 -12.13 -12.56
C GLN A 77 -5.74 -11.33 -11.29
N ILE A 78 -4.46 -11.16 -10.95
CA ILE A 78 -4.00 -10.34 -9.81
C ILE A 78 -4.38 -8.88 -10.06
N GLY A 79 -3.91 -8.31 -11.18
CA GLY A 79 -4.23 -6.92 -11.55
C GLY A 79 -5.74 -6.69 -11.74
N ARG A 80 -6.46 -7.66 -12.31
CA ARG A 80 -7.93 -7.57 -12.43
C ARG A 80 -8.64 -7.56 -11.07
N ALA A 81 -8.15 -8.32 -10.09
CA ALA A 81 -8.72 -8.30 -8.74
C ALA A 81 -8.47 -6.97 -8.03
N VAL A 82 -7.24 -6.43 -8.13
CA VAL A 82 -6.90 -5.09 -7.61
C VAL A 82 -7.81 -4.03 -8.20
N PHE A 83 -7.91 -3.97 -9.54
CA PHE A 83 -8.74 -2.99 -10.24
C PHE A 83 -10.20 -3.08 -9.80
N ASN A 84 -10.79 -4.29 -9.82
CA ASN A 84 -12.19 -4.49 -9.46
C ASN A 84 -12.49 -4.10 -8.00
N GLU A 85 -11.55 -4.27 -7.08
CA GLU A 85 -11.76 -3.89 -5.67
C GLU A 85 -11.59 -2.38 -5.46
N ALA A 86 -10.57 -1.78 -6.09
CA ALA A 86 -10.37 -0.34 -6.07
C ALA A 86 -11.57 0.42 -6.65
N SER A 87 -12.08 0.01 -7.82
CA SER A 87 -13.21 0.66 -8.50
C SER A 87 -14.54 0.63 -7.74
N LYS A 88 -14.69 -0.24 -6.73
CA LYS A 88 -15.89 -0.22 -5.86
C LYS A 88 -15.84 0.92 -4.83
N ASN A 89 -14.65 1.47 -4.58
CA ASN A 89 -14.40 2.39 -3.47
C ASN A 89 -14.23 3.85 -3.92
N GLY A 90 -14.15 4.11 -5.23
CA GLY A 90 -13.95 5.41 -5.87
C GLY A 90 -13.06 5.28 -7.09
#